data_AF-A0A936R2Q5-F1
#
_entry.id   AF-A0A936R2Q5-F1
#
_cell.length_a   1.000
_cell.length_b   1.000
_cell.length_c   1.000
_cell.angle_alpha   90.00
_cell.angle_beta   90.00
_cell.angle_gamma   90.00
#
_symmetry.space_group_name_H-M   'P 1'
#
loop_
_entity.id
_entity.type
_entity.pdbx_description
1 polymer ?
#
loop_
_entity_poly.entity_id
_entity_poly.type
_entity_poly.pdbx_seq_one_letter_code
_entity_poly.pdbx_strand_id
1 'polypeptide(L)'
;MLTLSAIQEAILAQAATQPTYLVDINWGGGIQRWSTRGDHTVGGIAYTGGQIGVRGASNWRTASIALVPTAAHTGTLSAGDWIGATCVVSLYPIKFHPQIIEAGYVEASYGYLGTETGATITLIDGVLSAGEYSGNGPITLSVRHWATVGRWAPRTRLSPPICNHLPAPGTTFTWAGEVYVLEAREGGRA
;
A
#
# COMPACT_ATOMS: atom_id res chain seq x y z
N MET A 1 -0.86 0.00 19.37
CA MET A 1 -0.90 -1.41 18.94
C MET A 1 -2.25 -1.59 18.24
N LEU A 2 -2.27 -2.04 16.98
CA LEU A 2 -3.54 -2.29 16.29
C LEU A 2 -4.20 -3.49 16.96
N THR A 3 -5.36 -3.29 17.59
CA THR A 3 -6.13 -4.38 18.18
C THR A 3 -6.83 -5.12 17.05
N LEU A 4 -6.50 -6.39 16.87
CA LEU A 4 -7.16 -7.24 15.89
C LEU A 4 -8.58 -7.56 16.38
N SER A 5 -9.52 -7.70 15.47
CA SER A 5 -10.84 -8.23 15.80
C SER A 5 -10.76 -9.73 16.03
N ALA A 6 -11.70 -10.28 16.79
CA ALA A 6 -11.78 -11.74 17.04
C ALA A 6 -11.81 -12.57 15.73
N ILE A 7 -12.39 -12.02 14.66
CA ILE A 7 -12.40 -12.65 13.33
C ILE A 7 -11.00 -12.67 12.71
N GLN A 8 -10.26 -11.56 12.80
CA GLN A 8 -8.90 -11.46 12.28
C GLN A 8 -7.95 -12.40 13.04
N GLU A 9 -8.09 -12.49 14.36
CA GLU A 9 -7.34 -13.42 15.20
C GLU A 9 -7.63 -14.89 14.83
N ALA A 10 -8.92 -15.23 14.66
CA ALA A 10 -9.33 -16.57 14.27
C ALA A 10 -8.81 -16.99 12.88
N ILE A 11 -8.72 -16.04 11.94
CA ILE A 11 -8.16 -16.30 10.60
C ILE A 11 -6.64 -16.51 10.69
N LEU A 12 -5.92 -15.67 11.41
CA LEU A 12 -4.47 -15.84 11.59
C LEU A 12 -4.11 -17.16 12.29
N ALA A 13 -5.01 -17.71 13.10
CA ALA A 13 -4.84 -18.99 13.77
C ALA A 13 -5.12 -20.22 12.89
N GLN A 14 -5.60 -20.07 11.64
CA GLN A 14 -5.87 -21.22 10.76
C GLN A 14 -4.58 -21.89 10.27
N ALA A 15 -4.55 -23.23 10.25
CA ALA A 15 -3.38 -24.02 9.83
C ALA A 15 -2.97 -23.79 8.37
N ALA A 16 -3.91 -23.40 7.51
CA ALA A 16 -3.66 -22.90 6.17
C ALA A 16 -4.48 -21.63 5.97
N THR A 17 -3.81 -20.49 5.84
CA THR A 17 -4.44 -19.24 5.42
C THR A 17 -4.08 -18.99 3.97
N GLN A 18 -5.09 -18.76 3.13
CA GLN A 18 -4.85 -18.20 1.82
C GLN A 18 -5.28 -16.72 1.84
N PRO A 19 -4.33 -15.77 1.94
CA PRO A 19 -4.69 -14.37 2.08
C PRO A 19 -5.40 -13.87 0.81
N THR A 20 -6.43 -13.06 1.02
CA THR A 20 -7.07 -12.29 -0.04
C THR A 20 -6.66 -10.85 0.13
N TYR A 21 -6.09 -10.25 -0.90
CA TYR A 21 -5.73 -8.84 -0.87
C TYR A 21 -6.70 -8.03 -1.73
N LEU A 22 -7.04 -6.86 -1.22
CA LEU A 22 -7.76 -5.82 -1.93
C LEU A 22 -6.77 -4.71 -2.24
N VAL A 23 -6.78 -4.24 -3.47
CA VAL A 23 -5.86 -3.22 -3.95
C VAL A 23 -6.67 -2.09 -4.55
N ASP A 24 -6.52 -0.91 -3.95
CA ASP A 24 -6.97 0.35 -4.54
C ASP A 24 -5.76 1.01 -5.18
N ILE A 25 -5.79 1.20 -6.51
CA ILE A 25 -4.67 1.74 -7.27
C ILE A 25 -5.17 2.80 -8.22
N ASN A 26 -4.55 3.97 -8.20
CA ASN A 26 -4.80 4.99 -9.22
C ASN A 26 -4.02 4.62 -10.49
N TRP A 27 -4.70 4.01 -11.45
CA TRP A 27 -4.12 3.46 -12.67
C TRP A 27 -4.95 3.88 -13.88
N GLY A 28 -4.34 4.65 -14.80
CA GLY A 28 -5.03 5.13 -16.01
C GLY A 28 -6.03 6.27 -15.75
N GLY A 29 -5.72 7.16 -14.81
CA GLY A 29 -6.52 8.37 -14.54
C GLY A 29 -7.68 8.20 -13.55
N GLY A 30 -7.79 7.05 -12.87
CA GLY A 30 -8.81 6.82 -11.84
C GLY A 30 -8.45 5.68 -10.89
N ILE A 31 -9.14 5.64 -9.74
CA ILE A 31 -8.97 4.56 -8.76
C ILE A 31 -9.64 3.29 -9.28
N GLN A 32 -8.82 2.29 -9.54
CA GLN A 32 -9.21 0.93 -9.87
C GLN A 32 -9.14 0.08 -8.60
N ARG A 33 -10.10 -0.82 -8.44
CA ARG A 33 -10.29 -1.63 -7.23
C ARG A 33 -10.31 -3.09 -7.57
N TRP A 34 -9.30 -3.80 -7.13
CA TRP A 34 -9.11 -5.20 -7.49
C TRP A 34 -8.93 -6.10 -6.28
N SER A 35 -9.31 -7.35 -6.48
CA SER A 35 -9.13 -8.45 -5.57
C SER A 35 -8.14 -9.44 -6.16
N THR A 36 -7.24 -9.98 -5.34
CA THR A 36 -6.36 -11.08 -5.77
C THR A 36 -7.09 -12.42 -5.92
N ARG A 37 -8.38 -12.46 -5.60
CA ARG A 37 -9.26 -13.62 -5.79
C ARG A 37 -10.40 -13.29 -6.74
N GLY A 38 -11.61 -13.75 -6.43
CA GLY A 38 -12.82 -13.40 -7.15
C GLY A 38 -13.35 -12.04 -6.71
N ASP A 39 -14.53 -11.73 -7.23
CA ASP A 39 -15.22 -10.47 -6.94
C ASP A 39 -15.67 -10.43 -5.48
N HIS A 40 -15.47 -9.28 -4.83
CA HIS A 40 -15.90 -9.05 -3.45
C HIS A 40 -16.55 -7.68 -3.32
N THR A 41 -17.51 -7.57 -2.40
CA THR A 41 -18.08 -6.28 -1.99
C THR A 41 -17.78 -6.05 -0.52
N VAL A 42 -17.08 -4.96 -0.20
CA VAL A 42 -16.66 -4.63 1.16
C VAL A 42 -17.09 -3.21 1.47
N GLY A 43 -17.94 -3.03 2.49
CA GLY A 43 -18.46 -1.70 2.85
C GLY A 43 -19.19 -0.98 1.70
N GLY A 44 -19.84 -1.75 0.81
CA GLY A 44 -20.52 -1.21 -0.39
C GLY A 44 -19.60 -0.92 -1.58
N ILE A 45 -18.29 -1.15 -1.45
CA ILE A 45 -17.31 -0.98 -2.51
C ILE A 45 -17.07 -2.33 -3.21
N ALA A 46 -17.26 -2.36 -4.53
CA ALA A 46 -16.98 -3.53 -5.35
C ALA A 46 -15.50 -3.61 -5.73
N TYR A 47 -14.93 -4.81 -5.60
CA TYR A 47 -13.57 -5.17 -5.99
C TYR A 47 -13.63 -6.28 -7.02
N THR A 48 -13.01 -6.06 -8.18
CA THR A 48 -13.01 -7.04 -9.27
C THR A 48 -11.85 -8.01 -9.16
N GLY A 49 -12.14 -9.30 -9.30
CA GLY A 49 -11.17 -10.38 -9.25
C GLY A 49 -10.36 -10.59 -10.54
N GLY A 50 -9.28 -11.34 -10.43
CA GLY A 50 -8.55 -11.91 -11.57
C GLY A 50 -7.66 -10.95 -12.37
N GLN A 51 -7.64 -9.65 -12.06
CA GLN A 51 -6.80 -8.66 -12.75
C GLN A 51 -5.46 -8.39 -12.06
N ILE A 52 -5.32 -8.80 -10.79
CA ILE A 52 -4.19 -8.45 -9.94
C ILE A 52 -3.69 -9.62 -9.09
N GLY A 53 -2.40 -9.64 -8.81
CA GLY A 53 -1.76 -10.45 -7.78
C GLY A 53 -0.88 -9.60 -6.88
N VAL A 54 -0.79 -9.93 -5.60
CA VAL A 54 0.23 -9.37 -4.69
C VAL A 54 1.32 -10.43 -4.54
N ARG A 55 2.53 -10.15 -5.05
CA ARG A 55 3.65 -11.10 -5.04
C ARG A 55 4.40 -11.12 -3.71
N GLY A 56 4.32 -10.03 -2.97
CA GLY A 56 4.88 -9.93 -1.63
C GLY A 56 4.73 -8.52 -1.07
N ALA A 57 4.61 -8.44 0.25
CA ALA A 57 4.68 -7.21 1.01
C ALA A 57 5.74 -7.41 2.10
N SER A 58 6.67 -6.46 2.22
CA SER A 58 7.80 -6.58 3.14
C SER A 58 7.84 -5.40 4.10
N ASN A 59 7.89 -5.70 5.40
CA ASN A 59 8.12 -4.75 6.49
C ASN A 59 7.19 -3.52 6.47
N TRP A 60 5.96 -3.66 5.94
CA TRP A 60 4.99 -2.56 5.76
C TRP A 60 5.49 -1.38 4.91
N ARG A 61 6.61 -1.54 4.20
CA ARG A 61 7.29 -0.46 3.47
C ARG A 61 7.21 -0.61 1.97
N THR A 62 7.23 -1.84 1.49
CA THR A 62 7.28 -2.15 0.06
C THR A 62 6.35 -3.30 -0.28
N ALA A 63 5.67 -3.22 -1.40
CA ALA A 63 4.98 -4.37 -2.01
C ALA A 63 5.30 -4.49 -3.49
N SER A 64 5.20 -5.71 -3.98
CA SER A 64 5.24 -6.02 -5.41
C SER A 64 3.86 -6.50 -5.84
N ILE A 65 3.33 -5.85 -6.88
CA ILE A 65 2.03 -6.14 -7.49
C ILE A 65 2.27 -6.68 -8.89
N ALA A 66 1.47 -7.65 -9.30
CA ALA A 66 1.42 -8.20 -10.64
C ALA A 66 0.08 -7.88 -11.28
N LEU A 67 0.08 -7.18 -12.41
CA LEU A 67 -1.11 -6.89 -13.21
C LEU A 67 -1.15 -7.75 -14.46
N VAL A 68 -2.35 -8.17 -14.85
CA VAL A 68 -2.57 -8.84 -16.14
C VAL A 68 -2.20 -7.88 -17.28
N PRO A 69 -1.39 -8.29 -18.28
CA PRO A 69 -0.91 -7.39 -19.33
C PRO A 69 -1.97 -7.20 -20.43
N THR A 70 -3.05 -6.47 -20.13
CA THR A 70 -4.04 -6.10 -21.15
C THR A 70 -3.52 -4.94 -22.02
N ALA A 71 -4.12 -4.72 -23.19
CA ALA A 71 -3.79 -3.56 -24.04
C ALA A 71 -3.97 -2.23 -23.29
N ALA A 72 -4.99 -2.13 -22.43
CA ALA A 72 -5.21 -0.96 -21.59
C ALA A 72 -4.09 -0.78 -20.55
N HIS A 73 -3.72 -1.84 -19.82
CA HIS A 73 -2.68 -1.74 -18.80
C HIS A 73 -1.30 -1.45 -19.39
N THR A 74 -0.95 -2.07 -20.52
CA THR A 74 0.31 -1.80 -21.22
C THR A 74 0.33 -0.39 -21.83
N GLY A 75 -0.82 0.12 -22.29
CA GLY A 75 -1.00 1.52 -22.68
C GLY A 75 -0.70 2.49 -21.53
N THR A 76 -1.31 2.29 -20.36
CA THR A 76 -1.05 3.10 -19.16
C THR A 76 0.42 3.02 -18.74
N LEU A 77 1.00 1.82 -18.73
CA LEU A 77 2.42 1.63 -18.38
C LEU A 77 3.33 2.50 -19.27
N SER A 78 3.04 2.52 -20.58
CA SER A 78 3.80 3.27 -21.58
C SER A 78 3.60 4.78 -21.47
N ALA A 79 2.45 5.24 -20.96
CA ALA A 79 2.17 6.65 -20.74
C ALA A 79 2.98 7.25 -19.57
N GLY A 80 3.32 6.44 -18.56
CA GLY A 80 4.21 6.84 -17.46
C GLY A 80 3.60 7.75 -16.39
N ASP A 81 2.32 8.12 -16.53
CA ASP A 81 1.57 8.99 -15.61
C ASP A 81 1.21 8.34 -14.27
N TRP A 82 1.39 7.02 -14.17
CA TRP A 82 1.17 6.21 -12.99
C TRP A 82 2.27 6.33 -11.92
N ILE A 83 3.44 6.90 -12.25
CA ILE A 83 4.53 7.04 -11.28
C ILE A 83 4.13 8.05 -10.20
N GLY A 84 4.22 7.64 -8.93
CA GLY A 84 3.77 8.45 -7.80
C GLY A 84 2.26 8.39 -7.55
N ALA A 85 1.50 7.67 -8.38
CA ALA A 85 0.07 7.47 -8.17
C ALA A 85 -0.19 6.61 -6.92
N THR A 86 -1.30 6.88 -6.24
CA THR A 86 -1.64 6.24 -4.98
C THR A 86 -1.94 4.75 -5.16
N CYS A 87 -1.49 3.95 -4.20
CA CYS A 87 -1.76 2.52 -4.13
C CYS A 87 -1.89 2.10 -2.66
N VAL A 88 -3.05 1.53 -2.32
CA VAL A 88 -3.35 0.96 -1.01
C VAL A 88 -3.52 -0.54 -1.16
N VAL A 89 -2.80 -1.32 -0.36
CA VAL A 89 -2.92 -2.77 -0.29
C VAL A 89 -3.47 -3.14 1.06
N SER A 90 -4.61 -3.83 1.06
CA SER A 90 -5.33 -4.25 2.24
C SER A 90 -5.48 -5.77 2.27
N LEU A 91 -5.27 -6.38 3.44
CA LEU A 91 -5.63 -7.76 3.69
C LEU A 91 -7.11 -7.82 4.01
N TYR A 92 -7.83 -8.65 3.27
CA TYR A 92 -9.22 -8.94 3.49
C TYR A 92 -9.37 -10.25 4.27
N PRO A 93 -9.78 -10.18 5.54
CA PRO A 93 -9.97 -11.36 6.36
C PRO A 93 -11.21 -12.12 5.88
N ILE A 94 -10.98 -13.19 5.13
CA ILE A 94 -11.99 -14.19 4.77
C ILE A 94 -11.68 -15.46 5.57
N LYS A 95 -12.71 -15.98 6.25
CA LYS A 95 -12.67 -17.32 6.83
C LYS A 95 -13.26 -18.32 5.85
N PHE A 96 -12.46 -19.30 5.45
CA PHE A 96 -12.95 -20.47 4.73
C PHE A 96 -13.71 -21.37 5.71
N HIS A 97 -14.94 -21.77 5.37
CA HIS A 97 -15.69 -22.77 6.11
C HIS A 97 -15.81 -24.05 5.27
N PRO A 98 -15.57 -25.24 5.85
CA PRO A 98 -15.79 -26.48 5.13
C PRO A 98 -17.28 -26.64 4.84
N GLN A 99 -17.64 -26.92 3.60
CA GLN A 99 -18.96 -27.42 3.28
C GLN A 99 -19.14 -28.82 3.86
N ILE A 100 -20.32 -29.07 4.42
CA ILE A 100 -20.81 -30.43 4.61
C ILE A 100 -21.15 -30.94 3.21
N ILE A 101 -20.24 -31.72 2.62
CA ILE A 101 -20.48 -32.43 1.36
C ILE A 101 -20.80 -33.88 1.72
N GLU A 102 -21.76 -34.47 1.02
CA GLU A 102 -22.19 -35.85 1.22
C GLU A 102 -21.00 -36.82 1.12
N ALA A 103 -20.93 -37.78 2.05
CA ALA A 103 -19.78 -38.67 2.18
C ALA A 103 -19.57 -39.47 0.87
N GLY A 104 -18.37 -39.33 0.28
CA GLY A 104 -17.98 -40.05 -0.94
C GLY A 104 -17.92 -39.19 -2.22
N TYR A 105 -18.41 -37.95 -2.19
CA TYR A 105 -18.36 -37.07 -3.36
C TYR A 105 -17.06 -36.26 -3.50
N VAL A 106 -16.34 -36.04 -2.41
CA VAL A 106 -15.18 -35.11 -2.39
C VAL A 106 -14.18 -35.48 -1.27
N GLU A 107 -12.87 -35.38 -1.55
CA GLU A 107 -11.81 -35.55 -0.53
C GLU A 107 -11.88 -34.43 0.54
N ALA A 108 -11.52 -34.76 1.78
CA ALA A 108 -11.57 -33.86 2.95
C ALA A 108 -10.60 -32.67 2.82
N SER A 109 -10.88 -31.72 1.93
CA SER A 109 -10.17 -30.45 1.67
C SER A 109 -10.78 -29.62 0.52
N TYR A 110 -11.70 -30.18 -0.28
CA TYR A 110 -12.06 -29.60 -1.58
C TYR A 110 -13.28 -28.64 -1.56
N GLY A 111 -13.94 -28.47 -0.42
CA GLY A 111 -15.25 -27.80 -0.31
C GLY A 111 -15.24 -26.51 0.51
N TYR A 112 -14.19 -25.70 0.46
CA TYR A 112 -14.15 -24.47 1.26
C TYR A 112 -14.82 -23.30 0.53
N LEU A 113 -16.04 -22.93 0.96
CA LEU A 113 -16.63 -21.63 0.62
C LEU A 113 -16.28 -20.62 1.72
N GLY A 114 -15.79 -19.44 1.33
CA GLY A 114 -15.53 -18.35 2.28
C GLY A 114 -16.81 -17.59 2.58
N THR A 115 -17.24 -17.52 3.84
CA THR A 115 -18.51 -16.84 4.20
C THR A 115 -18.51 -16.15 5.56
N GLU A 116 -17.35 -15.74 6.08
CA GLU A 116 -17.30 -14.70 7.11
C GLU A 116 -16.29 -13.62 6.72
N THR A 117 -16.75 -12.37 6.75
CA THR A 117 -16.04 -11.16 6.33
C THR A 117 -15.79 -10.27 7.54
N GLY A 118 -14.52 -9.92 7.79
CA GLY A 118 -14.15 -8.92 8.80
C GLY A 118 -13.76 -7.57 8.18
N ALA A 119 -13.47 -6.58 9.04
CA ALA A 119 -12.87 -5.32 8.60
C ALA A 119 -11.49 -5.57 7.95
N THR A 120 -11.23 -4.88 6.84
CA THR A 120 -9.94 -4.98 6.13
C THR A 120 -8.80 -4.45 7.00
N ILE A 121 -7.63 -5.08 6.87
CA ILE A 121 -6.40 -4.63 7.52
C ILE A 121 -5.53 -3.97 6.45
N THR A 122 -5.30 -2.66 6.54
CA THR A 122 -4.37 -1.98 5.63
C THR A 122 -2.95 -2.48 5.89
N LEU A 123 -2.30 -3.03 4.86
CA LEU A 123 -0.92 -3.49 4.94
C LEU A 123 0.05 -2.40 4.49
N ILE A 124 -0.30 -1.71 3.41
CA ILE A 124 0.51 -0.64 2.82
C ILE A 124 -0.43 0.46 2.34
N ASP A 125 -0.11 1.69 2.72
CA ASP A 125 -0.64 2.91 2.15
C ASP A 125 0.53 3.68 1.51
N GLY A 126 0.54 3.76 0.17
CA GLY A 126 1.73 4.18 -0.56
C GLY A 126 1.46 4.64 -1.97
N VAL A 127 2.54 4.64 -2.75
CA VAL A 127 2.53 5.05 -4.16
C VAL A 127 3.27 4.04 -5.02
N LEU A 128 2.94 4.03 -6.30
CA LEU A 128 3.69 3.33 -7.32
C LEU A 128 5.03 4.03 -7.55
N SER A 129 6.10 3.25 -7.53
CA SER A 129 7.49 3.74 -7.58
C SER A 129 8.28 3.20 -8.77
N ALA A 130 7.92 2.03 -9.26
CA ALA A 130 8.50 1.42 -10.45
C ALA A 130 7.50 0.44 -11.08
N GLY A 131 7.72 0.13 -12.35
CA GLY A 131 6.82 -0.67 -13.17
C GLY A 131 7.57 -1.23 -14.37
N GLU A 132 7.46 -2.53 -14.58
CA GLU A 132 8.19 -3.24 -15.63
C GLU A 132 7.29 -4.26 -16.33
N TYR A 133 7.49 -4.41 -17.63
CA TYR A 133 6.85 -5.43 -18.44
C TYR A 133 7.85 -5.98 -19.46
N SER A 134 8.11 -7.28 -19.38
CA SER A 134 9.08 -7.99 -20.22
C SER A 134 8.49 -8.52 -21.54
N GLY A 135 7.21 -8.24 -21.82
CA GLY A 135 6.49 -8.82 -22.97
C GLY A 135 5.96 -10.24 -22.74
N ASN A 136 6.47 -10.94 -21.72
CA ASN A 136 6.01 -12.28 -21.34
C ASN A 136 5.75 -12.34 -19.82
N GLY A 137 4.49 -12.55 -19.44
CA GLY A 137 4.05 -12.57 -18.04
C GLY A 137 3.34 -11.27 -17.59
N PRO A 138 3.12 -11.06 -16.29
CA PRO A 138 2.42 -9.89 -15.80
C PRO A 138 3.28 -8.63 -15.79
N ILE A 139 2.62 -7.47 -15.82
CA ILE A 139 3.25 -6.19 -15.51
C ILE A 139 3.56 -6.19 -14.02
N THR A 140 4.82 -5.97 -13.65
CA THR A 140 5.25 -5.94 -12.25
C THR A 140 5.36 -4.50 -11.79
N LEU A 141 4.61 -4.12 -10.76
CA LEU A 141 4.64 -2.80 -10.14
C LEU A 141 5.25 -2.88 -8.74
N SER A 142 6.04 -1.87 -8.39
CA SER A 142 6.60 -1.69 -7.06
C SER A 142 5.86 -0.59 -6.32
N VAL A 143 5.27 -0.93 -5.18
CA VAL A 143 4.61 0.00 -4.26
C VAL A 143 5.57 0.34 -3.14
N ARG A 144 5.64 1.62 -2.79
CA ARG A 144 6.42 2.12 -1.66
C ARG A 144 5.52 2.93 -0.73
N HIS A 145 5.57 2.62 0.57
CA HIS A 145 4.79 3.31 1.59
C HIS A 145 5.11 4.81 1.62
N TRP A 146 4.10 5.67 1.77
CA TRP A 146 4.25 7.13 1.66
C TRP A 146 5.36 7.69 2.55
N ALA A 147 5.45 7.19 3.79
CA ALA A 147 6.50 7.59 4.74
C ALA A 147 7.95 7.34 4.26
N THR A 148 8.16 6.42 3.31
CA THR A 148 9.49 6.07 2.77
C THR A 148 9.78 6.72 1.42
N VAL A 149 8.77 7.34 0.80
CA VAL A 149 8.91 8.11 -0.42
C VAL A 149 9.36 9.51 0.01
N GLY A 150 10.67 9.64 0.19
CA GLY A 150 11.39 10.91 0.37
C GLY A 150 10.57 12.05 0.96
N ARG A 151 10.24 11.99 2.27
CA ARG A 151 10.19 13.26 3.00
C ARG A 151 11.56 13.89 2.80
N TRP A 152 11.60 15.15 2.39
CA TRP A 152 12.82 15.95 2.31
C TRP A 152 13.61 15.76 3.62
N ALA A 153 14.58 14.85 3.61
CA ALA A 153 15.67 14.95 4.53
C ALA A 153 16.50 16.11 3.97
N PRO A 154 16.69 17.23 4.70
CA PRO A 154 17.63 18.24 4.24
C PRO A 154 18.94 17.53 3.91
N ARG A 155 19.39 17.68 2.65
CA ARG A 155 20.62 17.05 2.12
C ARG A 155 21.86 17.44 2.95
N THR A 156 21.75 18.51 3.72
CA THR A 156 22.76 19.01 4.64
C THR A 156 22.32 18.68 6.06
N ARG A 157 23.01 17.73 6.71
CA ARG A 157 23.04 17.67 8.17
C ARG A 157 23.94 18.82 8.62
N LEU A 158 23.35 19.94 9.02
CA LEU A 158 24.06 20.87 9.90
C LEU A 158 24.35 20.08 11.17
N SER A 159 25.63 19.97 11.52
CA SER A 159 26.13 19.23 12.68
C SER A 159 25.40 19.62 13.97
N PRO A 160 25.44 18.79 15.04
CA PRO A 160 24.85 19.14 16.32
C PRO A 160 25.21 20.55 16.79
N PRO A 161 24.28 21.25 17.48
CA PRO A 161 23.02 20.76 18.00
C PRO A 161 21.86 20.74 16.98
N ILE A 162 21.09 19.65 17.01
CA ILE A 162 19.87 19.47 16.22
C ILE A 162 18.79 20.39 16.80
N CYS A 163 18.51 21.51 16.13
CA CYS A 163 17.35 22.34 16.45
C CYS A 163 16.07 21.58 16.09
N ASN A 164 15.44 20.92 17.06
CA ASN A 164 14.11 20.31 16.93
C ASN A 164 12.97 21.36 16.97
N HIS A 165 13.31 22.63 17.13
CA HIS A 165 12.42 23.78 17.06
C HIS A 165 13.07 24.84 16.15
N LEU A 166 12.26 25.47 15.30
CA LEU A 166 12.68 26.70 14.64
C LEU A 166 12.78 27.78 15.72
N PRO A 167 13.94 28.44 15.90
CA PRO A 167 14.08 29.55 16.83
C PRO A 167 13.11 30.68 16.43
N ALA A 168 12.62 31.40 17.44
CA ALA A 168 11.72 32.54 17.22
C ALA A 168 12.44 33.64 16.40
N PRO A 169 11.70 34.45 15.61
CA PRO A 169 12.27 35.64 14.98
C PRO A 169 12.95 36.53 16.01
N GLY A 170 14.12 37.08 15.68
CA GLY A 170 14.97 37.82 16.60
C GLY A 170 15.96 36.96 17.41
N THR A 171 16.01 35.64 17.19
CA THR A 171 17.00 34.80 17.87
C THR A 171 18.41 35.12 17.39
N THR A 172 19.32 35.37 18.33
CA THR A 172 20.73 35.68 18.05
C THR A 172 21.63 34.49 18.37
N PHE A 173 22.60 34.18 17.51
CA PHE A 173 23.64 33.19 17.80
C PHE A 173 25.02 33.61 17.30
N THR A 174 26.07 33.16 17.96
CA THR A 174 27.46 33.48 17.60
C THR A 174 28.07 32.32 16.80
N TRP A 175 28.64 32.60 15.62
CA TRP A 175 29.34 31.61 14.81
C TRP A 175 30.62 32.22 14.23
N ALA A 176 31.75 31.53 14.39
CA ALA A 176 33.08 32.00 13.96
C ALA A 176 33.46 33.41 14.50
N GLY A 177 32.96 33.80 15.68
CA GLY A 177 33.23 35.11 16.29
C GLY A 177 32.26 36.21 15.86
N GLU A 178 31.37 35.94 14.90
CA GLU A 178 30.37 36.89 14.40
C GLU A 178 28.99 36.60 15.01
N VAL A 179 28.20 37.66 15.25
CA VAL A 179 26.83 37.55 15.79
C VAL A 179 25.82 37.60 14.65
N TYR A 180 25.02 36.54 14.52
CA TYR A 180 23.96 36.42 13.53
C TYR A 180 22.60 36.58 14.20
N VAL A 181 21.70 37.34 13.57
CA VAL A 181 20.31 37.52 13.99
C VAL A 181 19.40 36.82 12.98
N LEU A 182 18.53 35.94 13.45
CA LEU A 182 17.55 35.23 12.63
C LEU A 182 16.26 36.05 12.53
N GLU A 183 15.95 36.59 11.36
CA GLU A 183 14.71 37.30 11.10
C GLU A 183 13.67 36.41 10.43
N ALA A 184 12.38 36.63 10.71
CA ALA A 184 11.31 36.02 9.94
C ALA A 184 11.36 36.57 8.52
N ARG A 185 11.19 35.71 7.50
CA ARG A 185 10.99 36.18 6.14
C ARG A 185 9.69 37.00 6.11
N GLU A 186 9.79 38.31 5.94
CA GLU A 186 8.63 39.12 5.61
C GLU A 186 8.02 38.57 4.33
N GLY A 187 6.75 38.17 4.41
CA GLY A 187 5.97 37.71 3.27
C GLY A 187 5.67 38.87 2.33
N GLY A 188 6.66 39.24 1.50
CA GLY A 188 6.45 40.11 0.35
C GLY A 188 5.63 39.39 -0.71
N ARG A 189 4.34 39.72 -0.79
CA ARG A 189 3.57 39.69 -2.04
C ARG A 189 3.67 41.09 -2.66
N ALA A 190 4.00 41.11 -3.96
CA ALA A 190 4.25 42.26 -4.85
C ALA A 190 5.66 42.87 -4.74
#